data_AF-A0A2N3K8K2-F1
#
_entry.id   AF-A0A2N3K8K2-F1
#
_cell.length_a   1.000
_cell.length_b   1.000
_cell.length_c   1.000
_cell.angle_alpha   90.00
_cell.angle_beta   90.00
_cell.angle_gamma   90.00
#
_symmetry.space_group_name_H-M   'P 1'
#
loop_
_entity.id
_entity.type
_entity.pdbx_description
1 polymer ?
#
loop_
_entity_poly.entity_id
_entity_poly.type
_entity_poly.pdbx_seq_one_letter_code
_entity_poly.pdbx_strand_id
1 'polypeptide(L)' 'MGELAEEPREPGADGPGSEQPSAIALYLPVGMCLGVAAGLLLDNLAVGIGLGLALGVALGAVVDARRRGQE' A
#
# COMPACT_ATOMS: atom_id res chain seq x y z
N MET A 1 1.75 -23.23 31.59
CA MET A 1 2.37 -21.89 31.56
C MET A 1 3.25 -21.85 30.33
N GLY A 2 2.71 -21.35 29.22
CA GLY A 2 3.34 -21.41 27.91
C GLY A 2 2.32 -21.02 26.86
N GLU A 3 1.70 -19.85 27.04
CA GLU A 3 0.96 -19.24 25.94
C GLU A 3 1.99 -18.82 24.91
N LEU A 4 1.90 -19.50 23.79
CA LEU A 4 2.63 -19.23 22.57
C LEU A 4 2.40 -17.76 22.25
N ALA A 5 3.47 -16.98 22.27
CA ALA A 5 3.46 -15.64 21.73
C ALA A 5 2.92 -15.75 20.29
N GLU A 6 1.71 -15.25 20.05
CA GLU A 6 1.30 -14.85 18.72
C GLU A 6 2.30 -13.78 18.29
N GLU A 7 3.35 -14.20 17.57
CA GLU A 7 4.10 -13.27 16.73
C GLU A 7 3.05 -12.61 15.82
N PRO A 8 2.84 -11.28 15.93
CA PRO A 8 1.97 -10.60 15.01
C PRO A 8 2.57 -10.80 13.62
N ARG A 9 1.80 -11.48 12.77
CA ARG A 9 2.16 -11.81 11.40
C ARG A 9 2.26 -10.51 10.60
N GLU A 10 3.42 -9.87 10.66
CA GLU A 10 3.79 -8.72 9.83
C GLU A 10 3.58 -9.12 8.35
N PRO A 11 2.63 -8.52 7.62
CA PRO A 11 2.37 -8.88 6.24
C PRO A 11 3.56 -8.42 5.37
N GLY A 12 4.07 -9.36 4.59
CA GLY A 12 5.33 -9.29 3.85
C GLY A 12 5.59 -7.96 3.14
N ALA A 13 6.66 -7.30 3.57
CA ALA A 13 7.45 -6.44 2.70
C ALA A 13 8.51 -7.33 2.03
N ASP A 14 8.10 -8.05 0.99
CA ASP A 14 9.03 -8.76 0.11
C ASP A 14 10.05 -7.73 -0.42
N GLY A 15 11.30 -7.90 0.00
CA GLY A 15 12.39 -6.99 -0.31
C GLY A 15 12.62 -6.83 -1.82
N PRO A 16 13.27 -5.73 -2.26
CA PRO A 16 13.43 -5.40 -3.67
C PRO A 16 14.35 -6.43 -4.34
N GLY A 17 13.75 -7.47 -4.92
CA GLY A 17 14.34 -8.20 -6.03
C GLY A 17 14.57 -7.24 -7.19
N SER A 18 15.69 -7.40 -7.87
CA SER A 18 16.26 -6.53 -8.90
C SER A 18 15.46 -6.39 -10.21
N GLU A 19 14.14 -6.52 -10.17
CA GLU A 19 13.24 -6.20 -11.27
C GLU A 19 12.83 -4.72 -11.16
N GLN A 20 12.69 -3.97 -12.26
CA GLN A 20 12.21 -2.59 -12.18
C GLN A 20 10.90 -2.55 -11.36
N PRO A 21 10.89 -1.92 -10.18
CA PRO A 21 9.71 -1.94 -9.33
C PRO A 21 8.58 -1.23 -10.09
N SER A 22 7.50 -1.95 -10.36
CA SER A 22 6.30 -1.33 -10.93
C SER A 22 5.89 -0.19 -10.00
N ALA A 23 5.53 0.95 -10.58
CA ALA A 23 5.16 2.12 -9.79
C ALA A 23 4.03 1.79 -8.81
N ILE A 24 3.13 0.89 -9.20
CA ILE A 24 2.02 0.40 -8.37
C ILE A 24 2.53 -0.23 -7.07
N ALA A 25 3.63 -0.99 -7.09
CA ALA A 25 4.21 -1.62 -5.90
C ALA A 25 4.75 -0.59 -4.89
N LEU A 26 5.19 0.57 -5.36
CA LEU A 26 5.66 1.68 -4.53
C LEU A 26 4.50 2.54 -3.99
N TYR A 27 3.51 2.86 -4.83
CA TYR A 27 2.44 3.79 -4.46
C TYR A 27 1.29 3.14 -3.67
N LEU A 28 1.10 1.82 -3.78
CA LEU A 28 0.07 1.10 -3.04
C LEU A 28 0.25 1.14 -1.51
N PRO A 29 1.40 0.77 -0.92
CA PRO A 29 1.60 0.84 0.54
C PRO A 29 1.55 2.29 1.06
N VAL A 30 2.03 3.26 0.26
CA VAL A 30 1.95 4.69 0.60
C VAL A 30 0.50 5.14 0.70
N GLY A 31 -0.34 4.80 -0.29
CA GLY A 31 -1.77 5.10 -0.27
C GLY A 31 -2.48 4.39 0.89
N MET A 32 -2.11 3.15 1.21
CA MET A 32 -2.68 2.39 2.31
C MET A 32 -2.38 3.03 3.67
N CYS A 33 -1.13 3.41 3.94
CA CYS A 33 -0.74 4.04 5.20
C CYS A 33 -1.46 5.38 5.39
N LEU A 34 -1.53 6.20 4.33
CA LEU A 34 -2.25 7.46 4.35
C LEU A 34 -3.76 7.28 4.54
N GLY A 35 -4.35 6.29 3.86
CA GLY A 35 -5.77 5.96 3.96
C GLY A 35 -6.18 5.45 5.33
N VAL A 36 -5.38 4.58 5.94
CA VAL A 36 -5.61 4.09 7.30
C VAL A 36 -5.53 5.25 8.29
N ALA A 37 -4.49 6.10 8.20
CA ALA A 37 -4.38 7.29 9.04
C ALA A 37 -5.60 8.22 8.89
N ALA A 38 -6.01 8.52 7.65
CA ALA A 38 -7.19 9.34 7.39
C ALA A 38 -8.50 8.69 7.90
N GLY A 39 -8.65 7.38 7.74
CA GLY A 39 -9.80 6.62 8.22
C GLY A 39 -9.91 6.60 9.75
N LEU A 40 -8.78 6.52 10.44
CA LEU A 40 -8.73 6.64 11.90
C LEU A 40 -9.16 8.04 12.36
N LEU A 41 -8.76 9.10 11.65
CA LEU A 41 -9.19 10.48 11.97
C LEU A 41 -10.69 10.70 11.76
N LEU A 42 -11.27 10.04 10.76
CA LEU A 42 -12.69 10.16 10.40
C LEU A 42 -13.59 9.19 11.20
N ASP A 43 -13.02 8.39 12.11
CA ASP A 43 -13.68 7.28 12.79
C ASP A 43 -14.34 6.29 11.80
N ASN A 44 -13.86 6.28 10.55
CA ASN A 44 -14.40 5.50 9.46
C ASN A 44 -13.28 4.87 8.64
N LEU A 45 -12.80 3.74 9.16
CA LEU A 45 -11.72 2.97 8.55
C LEU A 45 -12.08 2.51 7.12
N ALA A 46 -13.35 2.16 6.88
CA ALA A 46 -13.81 1.71 5.57
C ALA A 46 -13.64 2.80 4.50
N VAL A 47 -14.02 4.04 4.84
CA VAL A 47 -13.83 5.20 3.95
C VAL A 47 -12.34 5.50 3.77
N GLY A 48 -11.55 5.48 4.84
CA GLY A 48 -10.11 5.74 4.77
C GLY A 48 -9.34 4.73 3.91
N ILE A 49 -9.60 3.43 4.11
CA ILE A 49 -8.98 2.36 3.33
C ILE A 49 -9.43 2.44 1.86
N GLY A 50 -10.72 2.62 1.60
CA GLY A 50 -11.24 2.77 0.24
C GLY A 50 -10.62 3.95 -0.50
N LEU A 51 -10.50 5.10 0.17
CA LEU A 51 -9.90 6.31 -0.39
C LEU A 51 -8.38 6.14 -0.58
N GLY A 52 -7.68 5.58 0.39
CA GLY A 52 -6.24 5.34 0.33
C GLY A 52 -5.84 4.38 -0.78
N LEU A 53 -6.58 3.28 -0.94
CA LEU A 53 -6.39 2.33 -2.03
C LEU A 53 -6.69 2.98 -3.39
N ALA A 54 -7.80 3.70 -3.51
CA ALA A 54 -8.14 4.39 -4.75
C ALA A 54 -7.06 5.39 -5.17
N LEU A 55 -6.55 6.19 -4.23
CA LEU A 55 -5.48 7.17 -4.48
C LEU A 55 -4.14 6.49 -4.78
N GLY A 56 -3.74 5.48 -4.00
CA GLY A 56 -2.48 4.76 -4.19
C GLY A 56 -2.43 4.04 -5.54
N VAL A 57 -3.53 3.37 -5.92
CA VAL A 57 -3.65 2.70 -7.23
C VAL A 57 -3.72 3.71 -8.37
N ALA A 58 -4.48 4.81 -8.23
CA ALA A 58 -4.57 5.82 -9.27
C ALA A 58 -3.21 6.49 -9.56
N LEU A 59 -2.48 6.87 -8.50
CA LEU A 59 -1.14 7.44 -8.63
C LEU A 59 -0.16 6.42 -9.22
N GLY A 60 -0.17 5.19 -8.71
CA GLY A 60 0.63 4.10 -9.25
C GLY A 60 0.36 3.83 -10.72
N ALA A 61 -0.90 3.77 -11.13
CA ALA A 61 -1.32 3.52 -12.51
C ALA A 61 -0.93 4.67 -13.45
N VAL A 62 -1.04 5.93 -13.02
CA VAL A 62 -0.61 7.08 -13.83
C VAL A 62 0.90 7.08 -14.04
N VAL A 63 1.68 6.80 -13.00
CA VAL A 63 3.15 6.74 -13.10
C VAL A 63 3.60 5.52 -13.92
N ASP A 64 2.94 4.38 -13.76
CA ASP A 64 3.19 3.16 -14.54
C ASP A 64 2.86 3.40 -16.03
N ALA A 65 1.72 4.04 -16.33
CA ALA A 65 1.34 4.42 -17.70
C ALA A 65 2.33 5.41 -18.33
N ARG A 66 2.86 6.36 -17.55
CA ARG A 66 3.92 7.28 -18.00
C ARG A 66 5.23 6.56 -18.29
N ARG A 67 5.60 5.55 -17.50
CA ARG A 67 6.78 4.72 -17.73
C ARG A 67 6.65 3.88 -19.00
N ARG A 68 5.53 3.18 -19.18
CA ARG A 68 5.28 2.33 -20.37
C ARG A 68 5.21 3.11 -21.67
N GLY A 69 4.80 4.38 -21.63
CA GLY A 69 4.78 5.26 -22.81
C GLY A 69 6.15 5.79 -23.23
N GLN A 70 7.21 5.51 -22.47
CA GLN A 70 8.59 5.90 -22.78
C GLN A 70 9.50 4.72 -23.17
N GLU A 71 8.90 3.53 -23.37
CA GLU A 71 9.57 2.32 -23.90
C GLU A 71 9.27 2.11 -25.38
#